data_AF-A3IRA4-F1
#
_entry.id   AF-A3IRA4-F1
#
_cell.length_a   1.000
_cell.length_b   1.000
_cell.length_c   1.000
_cell.angle_alpha   90.00
_cell.angle_beta   90.00
_cell.angle_gamma   90.00
#
_symmetry.space_group_name_H-M   'P 1'
#
loop_
_entity.id
_entity.type
_entity.pdbx_description
1 polymer ?
#
loop_
_entity_poly.entity_id
_entity_poly.type
_entity_poly.pdbx_seq_one_letter_code
_entity_poly.pdbx_strand_id
1 'polypeptide(L)'
;MCFSATVSFTAAASLSLLGIGTIRQTRSKREALLASFPCLFALQQSLEGLVWTGINHSSFSQLTIMATYGFLLFAIFLWLILSPLSIYWLEKDKKKKQRLIGLTVLGFLLGTYLLTWTIYHGIEP
;
A
#
# COMPACT_ATOMS: atom_id res chain seq x y z
N MET A 1 -7.27 1.44 9.40
CA MET A 1 -8.45 1.91 10.12
C MET A 1 -9.59 1.89 9.12
N CYS A 2 -10.52 0.96 9.24
CA CYS A 2 -11.57 0.75 8.24
C CYS A 2 -12.92 1.14 8.85
N PHE A 3 -13.40 2.34 8.52
CA PHE A 3 -14.62 2.90 9.14
C PHE A 3 -15.78 3.04 8.15
N SER A 4 -15.56 3.70 7.00
CA SER A 4 -16.61 4.00 6.02
C SER A 4 -16.01 4.52 4.71
N ALA A 5 -16.74 4.35 3.60
CA ALA A 5 -16.38 4.87 2.28
C ALA A 5 -16.03 6.36 2.30
N THR A 6 -16.82 7.19 3.00
CA THR A 6 -16.60 8.65 3.08
C THR A 6 -15.25 8.98 3.71
N VAL A 7 -14.88 8.26 4.77
CA VAL A 7 -13.62 8.47 5.49
C VAL A 7 -12.46 8.06 4.59
N SER A 8 -12.55 6.90 3.93
CA SER A 8 -11.51 6.42 3.02
C SER A 8 -11.29 7.35 1.82
N PHE A 9 -12.35 7.88 1.19
CA PHE A 9 -12.18 8.83 0.09
C PHE A 9 -11.64 10.19 0.55
N THR A 10 -12.02 10.65 1.75
CA THR A 10 -11.49 11.89 2.33
C THR A 10 -9.99 11.73 2.66
N ALA A 11 -9.61 10.58 3.21
CA ALA A 11 -8.21 10.22 3.44
C ALA A 11 -7.44 10.16 2.12
N ALA A 12 -8.00 9.52 1.08
CA ALA A 12 -7.39 9.46 -0.24
C ALA A 12 -7.13 10.85 -0.85
N ALA A 13 -8.10 11.77 -0.77
CA ALA A 13 -7.96 13.13 -1.28
C ALA A 13 -6.87 13.92 -0.53
N SER A 14 -6.91 13.90 0.81
CA SER A 14 -5.92 14.60 1.64
C SER A 14 -4.51 14.05 1.44
N LEU A 15 -4.35 12.72 1.42
CA LEU A 15 -3.07 12.05 1.17
C LEU A 15 -2.54 12.30 -0.24
N SER A 16 -3.41 12.41 -1.25
CA SER A 16 -2.99 12.77 -2.60
C SER A 16 -2.37 14.16 -2.66
N LEU A 17 -2.98 15.15 -1.99
CA LEU A 17 -2.45 16.51 -1.91
C LEU A 17 -1.11 16.55 -1.17
N LEU A 18 -1.03 15.87 -0.02
CA LEU A 18 0.21 15.76 0.76
C LEU A 18 1.31 15.01 0.00
N GLY A 19 0.95 13.95 -0.73
CA GLY A 19 1.86 13.16 -1.55
C GLY A 19 2.46 13.96 -2.70
N ILE A 20 1.63 14.72 -3.42
CA ILE A 20 2.13 15.64 -4.46
C ILE A 20 3.06 16.69 -3.85
N GLY A 21 2.70 17.25 -2.68
CA GLY A 21 3.53 18.21 -1.97
C GLY A 21 4.90 17.66 -1.57
N THR A 22 4.92 16.48 -0.93
CA THR A 22 6.16 15.81 -0.47
C THR A 22 7.05 15.39 -1.62
N ILE A 23 6.49 14.85 -2.71
CA ILE A 23 7.25 14.52 -3.93
C ILE A 23 7.88 15.79 -4.54
N ARG A 24 7.12 16.89 -4.65
CA ARG A 24 7.64 18.15 -5.19
C ARG A 24 8.75 18.78 -4.35
N GLN A 25 8.70 18.58 -3.03
CA GLN A 25 9.72 19.10 -2.12
C GLN A 25 10.99 18.23 -2.10
N THR A 26 10.89 16.97 -2.54
CA THR A 26 12.00 16.02 -2.49
C THR A 26 13.06 16.35 -3.53
N ARG A 27 14.28 16.65 -3.06
CA ARG A 27 15.43 16.95 -3.92
C ARG A 27 16.33 15.73 -4.17
N SER A 28 16.30 14.74 -3.28
CA SER A 28 17.16 13.56 -3.35
C SER A 28 16.41 12.35 -3.89
N LYS A 29 17.01 11.64 -4.85
CA LYS A 29 16.50 10.36 -5.35
C LYS A 29 16.40 9.29 -4.24
N ARG A 30 17.16 9.44 -3.14
CA ARG A 30 17.13 8.51 -2.00
C ARG A 30 15.86 8.62 -1.18
N GLU A 31 15.30 9.83 -1.10
CA GLU A 31 14.08 10.11 -0.33
C GLU A 31 12.81 9.94 -1.17
N ALA A 32 12.95 9.85 -2.50
CA ALA A 32 11.83 9.79 -3.43
C ALA A 32 10.85 8.64 -3.14
N LEU A 33 11.36 7.47 -2.74
CA LEU A 33 10.51 6.34 -2.39
C LEU A 33 9.71 6.60 -1.11
N LEU A 34 10.32 7.21 -0.10
CA LEU A 34 9.61 7.56 1.14
C LEU A 34 8.60 8.69 0.89
N ALA A 35 8.96 9.67 0.07
CA ALA A 35 8.11 10.79 -0.30
C ALA A 35 6.89 10.36 -1.13
N SER A 36 6.93 9.22 -1.82
CA SER A 36 5.76 8.70 -2.54
C SER A 36 4.77 7.94 -1.65
N PHE A 37 5.11 7.66 -0.39
CA PHE A 37 4.25 6.88 0.52
C PHE A 37 2.85 7.49 0.69
N PRO A 38 2.66 8.81 0.85
CA PRO A 38 1.32 9.37 0.95
C PRO A 38 0.49 9.14 -0.34
N CYS A 39 1.10 9.24 -1.52
CA CYS A 39 0.41 8.91 -2.79
C CYS A 39 0.03 7.42 -2.86
N LEU A 40 0.92 6.52 -2.42
CA LEU A 40 0.63 5.08 -2.39
C LEU A 40 -0.48 4.75 -1.40
N PHE A 41 -0.46 5.37 -0.21
CA PHE A 41 -1.55 5.25 0.76
C PHE A 41 -2.86 5.85 0.23
N ALA A 42 -2.82 6.94 -0.53
CA ALA A 42 -4.02 7.51 -1.15
C ALA A 42 -4.66 6.54 -2.14
N LEU A 43 -3.84 5.82 -2.91
CA LEU A 43 -4.32 4.76 -3.82
C LEU A 43 -4.95 3.61 -3.02
N GLN A 44 -4.29 3.15 -1.96
CA GLN A 44 -4.86 2.11 -1.09
C GLN A 44 -6.18 2.56 -0.44
N GLN A 45 -6.28 3.81 0.03
CA GLN A 45 -7.49 4.37 0.62
C GLN A 45 -8.63 4.52 -0.41
N SER A 46 -8.29 4.82 -1.66
CA SER A 46 -9.27 4.83 -2.76
C SER A 46 -9.85 3.44 -2.99
N LEU A 47 -9.00 2.40 -2.99
CA LEU A 47 -9.42 1.01 -3.11
C LEU A 47 -10.31 0.60 -1.93
N GLU A 48 -9.91 0.96 -0.70
CA GLU A 48 -10.72 0.70 0.49
C GLU A 48 -12.10 1.38 0.42
N GLY A 49 -12.17 2.62 -0.05
CA GLY A 49 -13.44 3.34 -0.25
C GLY A 49 -14.36 2.66 -1.27
N LEU A 50 -13.78 2.08 -2.33
CA LEU A 50 -14.53 1.28 -3.31
C LEU A 50 -15.05 -0.04 -2.71
N VAL A 51 -14.26 -0.71 -1.86
CA VAL A 51 -14.71 -1.90 -1.13
C VAL A 51 -15.94 -1.56 -0.27
N TRP A 52 -15.86 -0.51 0.53
CA TRP A 52 -16.99 -0.06 1.36
C TRP A 52 -18.23 0.34 0.54
N THR A 53 -18.04 0.93 -0.64
CA THR A 53 -19.16 1.30 -1.52
C THR A 53 -19.88 0.05 -2.05
N GLY A 54 -19.10 -0.96 -2.41
CA GLY A 54 -19.58 -2.25 -2.92
C GLY A 54 -20.35 -3.09 -1.91
N ILE A 55 -19.89 -3.14 -0.65
CA ILE A 55 -20.59 -3.85 0.43
C ILE A 55 -22.02 -3.30 0.63
N ASN A 56 -22.22 -2.00 0.42
CA ASN A 56 -23.53 -1.35 0.56
C ASN A 56 -24.44 -1.48 -0.67
N HIS A 57 -23.92 -1.93 -1.82
CA HIS A 57 -24.65 -1.97 -3.09
C HIS A 57 -24.32 -3.25 -3.87
N SER A 58 -25.23 -4.24 -3.80
CA SER A 58 -25.09 -5.57 -4.42
C SER A 58 -24.82 -5.58 -5.93
N SER A 59 -25.13 -4.48 -6.64
CA SER A 59 -24.89 -4.33 -8.08
C SER A 59 -23.41 -4.19 -8.47
N PHE A 60 -22.49 -3.95 -7.53
CA PHE A 60 -21.07 -3.67 -7.81
C PHE A 60 -20.11 -4.83 -7.48
N SER A 61 -20.60 -6.06 -7.33
CA SER A 61 -19.80 -7.17 -6.77
C SER A 61 -18.44 -7.37 -7.46
N GLN A 62 -18.36 -7.26 -8.79
CA GLN A 62 -17.11 -7.41 -9.52
C GLN A 62 -16.10 -6.28 -9.22
N LEU A 63 -16.56 -5.03 -9.11
CA LEU A 63 -15.72 -3.90 -8.73
C LEU A 63 -15.24 -4.03 -7.28
N THR A 64 -16.09 -4.52 -6.38
CA THR A 64 -15.76 -4.78 -4.97
C THR A 64 -14.66 -5.83 -4.85
N ILE A 65 -14.75 -6.92 -5.60
CA ILE A 65 -13.74 -7.98 -5.63
C ILE A 65 -12.41 -7.41 -6.14
N MET A 66 -12.40 -6.68 -7.26
CA MET A 66 -11.17 -6.07 -7.80
C MET A 66 -10.55 -5.07 -6.81
N ALA A 67 -11.37 -4.23 -6.17
CA ALA A 67 -10.91 -3.29 -5.15
C ALA A 67 -10.35 -3.99 -3.91
N THR A 68 -10.95 -5.11 -3.50
CA THR A 68 -10.50 -5.92 -2.35
C THR A 68 -9.13 -6.53 -2.61
N TYR A 69 -8.93 -7.17 -3.77
CA TYR A 69 -7.63 -7.70 -4.16
C TYR A 69 -6.58 -6.59 -4.27
N GLY A 70 -6.94 -5.44 -4.84
CA GLY A 70 -6.06 -4.27 -4.91
C GLY A 70 -5.66 -3.78 -3.51
N PHE A 71 -6.62 -3.61 -2.60
CA PHE A 71 -6.36 -3.19 -1.22
C PHE A 71 -5.45 -4.18 -0.50
N LEU A 72 -5.72 -5.49 -0.62
CA LEU A 72 -4.91 -6.53 0.01
C LEU A 72 -3.50 -6.60 -0.56
N LEU A 73 -3.32 -6.41 -1.88
CA LEU A 73 -1.99 -6.30 -2.49
C LEU A 73 -1.14 -5.23 -1.79
N PHE A 74 -1.73 -4.08 -1.44
CA PHE A 74 -1.02 -3.09 -0.64
C PHE A 74 -0.71 -3.61 0.77
N ALA A 75 -1.74 -4.08 1.47
CA ALA A 75 -1.65 -4.45 2.89
C ALA A 75 -0.69 -5.62 3.16
N ILE A 76 -0.73 -6.67 2.35
CA ILE A 76 -0.01 -7.94 2.62
C ILE A 76 1.26 -8.09 1.79
N PHE A 77 1.45 -7.32 0.72
CA PHE A 77 2.61 -7.47 -0.17
C PHE A 77 3.44 -6.19 -0.28
N LEU A 78 2.87 -5.12 -0.84
CA LEU A 78 3.66 -3.92 -1.18
C LEU A 78 4.28 -3.29 0.07
N TRP A 79 3.55 -3.13 1.17
CA TRP A 79 4.12 -2.50 2.37
C TRP A 79 5.25 -3.30 3.03
N LEU A 80 5.22 -4.63 2.95
CA LEU A 80 6.30 -5.48 3.47
C LEU A 80 7.62 -5.26 2.73
N ILE A 81 7.56 -4.89 1.45
CA ILE A 81 8.73 -4.67 0.60
C ILE A 81 9.14 -3.19 0.64
N LEU A 82 8.18 -2.28 0.40
CA LEU A 82 8.43 -0.86 0.24
C LEU A 82 8.93 -0.21 1.53
N SER A 83 8.44 -0.63 2.69
CA SER A 83 8.84 -0.07 3.99
C SER A 83 10.33 -0.27 4.29
N PRO A 84 10.90 -1.49 4.33
CA PRO A 84 12.34 -1.66 4.54
C PRO A 84 13.16 -1.11 3.37
N LEU A 85 12.64 -1.16 2.13
CA LEU A 85 13.35 -0.65 0.96
C LEU A 85 13.49 0.87 0.97
N SER A 86 12.49 1.62 1.44
CA SER A 86 12.59 3.09 1.53
C SER A 86 13.70 3.49 2.49
N ILE A 87 13.78 2.86 3.66
CA ILE A 87 14.82 3.12 4.65
C ILE A 87 16.20 2.69 4.13
N TYR A 88 16.29 1.61 3.34
CA TYR A 88 17.54 1.18 2.73
C TYR A 88 18.20 2.25 1.84
N TRP A 89 17.38 3.03 1.13
CA TRP A 89 17.87 4.13 0.28
C TRP A 89 18.37 5.33 1.09
N LEU A 90 17.79 5.59 2.26
CA LEU A 90 18.21 6.67 3.17
C LEU A 90 19.44 6.29 3.99
N GLU A 91 19.57 5.02 4.36
CA GLU A 91 20.63 4.53 5.25
C GLU A 91 22.03 4.56 4.59
N LYS A 92 23.03 4.97 5.37
CA LYS A 92 24.44 5.06 4.95
C LYS A 92 25.28 3.91 5.48
N ASP A 93 24.91 3.35 6.64
CA ASP A 93 25.65 2.26 7.28
C ASP A 93 25.47 0.93 6.53
N LYS A 94 26.58 0.31 6.13
CA LYS A 94 26.59 -0.95 5.34
C LYS A 94 25.96 -2.13 6.09
N LYS A 95 26.16 -2.26 7.41
CA LYS A 95 25.61 -3.37 8.21
C LYS A 95 24.10 -3.23 8.36
N LYS A 96 23.61 -2.00 8.59
CA LYS A 96 22.16 -1.73 8.65
C LYS A 96 21.49 -1.97 7.31
N LYS A 97 22.13 -1.55 6.21
CA LYS A 97 21.66 -1.83 4.84
C LYS A 97 21.51 -3.33 4.55
N GLN A 98 22.45 -4.16 5.01
CA GLN A 98 22.34 -5.62 4.86
C GLN A 98 21.13 -6.18 5.62
N ARG A 99 20.88 -5.70 6.86
CA ARG A 99 19.68 -6.10 7.62
C ARG A 99 18.39 -5.68 6.93
N LEU A 100 18.35 -4.47 6.38
CA LEU A 100 17.19 -3.95 5.64
C LEU A 100 16.92 -4.77 4.37
N ILE A 101 17.95 -5.14 3.61
CA ILE A 101 17.78 -6.07 2.47
C ILE A 101 17.22 -7.42 2.95
N GLY A 102 17.73 -7.96 4.05
CA GLY A 102 17.20 -9.19 4.64
C GLY A 102 15.71 -9.08 4.97
N LEU A 103 15.28 -7.96 5.56
CA LEU A 103 13.87 -7.67 5.82
C LEU A 103 13.05 -7.52 4.53
N THR A 104 13.59 -6.85 3.50
CA THR A 104 12.92 -6.73 2.19
C THR A 104 12.72 -8.10 1.54
N VAL A 105 13.72 -8.97 1.58
CA VAL A 105 13.62 -10.34 1.02
C VAL A 105 12.62 -11.17 1.82
N LEU A 106 12.67 -11.12 3.15
CA LEU A 106 11.71 -11.81 4.00
C LEU A 106 10.28 -11.30 3.75
N GLY A 107 10.11 -9.98 3.64
CA GLY A 107 8.83 -9.35 3.30
C GLY A 107 8.33 -9.76 1.92
N PHE A 108 9.22 -9.89 0.93
CA PHE A 108 8.88 -10.41 -0.39
C PHE A 108 8.39 -11.87 -0.32
N LEU A 109 9.12 -12.75 0.38
CA LEU A 109 8.74 -14.17 0.52
C LEU A 109 7.44 -14.35 1.29
N LEU A 110 7.28 -13.65 2.41
CA LEU A 110 6.06 -13.68 3.20
C LEU A 110 4.88 -13.11 2.40
N GLY A 111 5.11 -11.98 1.73
CA GLY A 111 4.08 -11.34 0.94
C GLY A 111 3.65 -12.19 -0.26
N THR A 112 4.57 -12.82 -0.99
CA THR A 112 4.19 -13.70 -2.11
C THR A 112 3.40 -14.89 -1.61
N TYR A 113 3.79 -15.48 -0.47
CA TYR A 113 3.04 -16.56 0.18
C TYR A 113 1.62 -16.12 0.56
N LEU A 114 1.46 -14.95 1.19
CA LEU A 114 0.14 -14.45 1.57
C LEU A 114 -0.72 -14.14 0.33
N LEU A 115 -0.13 -13.51 -0.70
CA LEU A 115 -0.84 -13.18 -1.93
C LEU A 115 -1.34 -14.45 -2.65
N THR A 116 -0.49 -15.47 -2.79
CA THR A 116 -0.89 -16.73 -3.43
C THR A 116 -1.93 -17.48 -2.61
N TRP A 117 -1.80 -17.47 -1.29
CA TRP A 117 -2.79 -18.07 -0.38
C TRP A 117 -4.16 -17.41 -0.54
N THR A 118 -4.19 -16.07 -0.57
CA THR A 118 -5.39 -15.26 -0.76
C THR A 118 -6.04 -15.49 -2.13
N ILE A 119 -5.25 -15.60 -3.20
CA ILE A 119 -5.76 -15.90 -4.55
C ILE A 119 -6.31 -17.33 -4.62
N TYR A 120 -5.65 -18.30 -3.98
CA TYR A 120 -6.02 -19.71 -4.05
C TYR A 120 -7.32 -20.02 -3.28
N HIS A 121 -7.48 -19.46 -2.08
CA HIS A 121 -8.68 -19.70 -1.28
C HIS A 121 -9.88 -18.84 -1.70
N GLY A 122 -9.64 -17.86 -2.58
CA GLY A 122 -10.61 -16.85 -2.91
C GLY A 122 -10.91 -15.96 -1.71
N ILE A 123 -11.49 -14.80 -1.98
CA ILE A 123 -11.97 -13.90 -0.94
C ILE A 123 -13.42 -13.60 -1.29
N GLU A 124 -14.30 -13.80 -0.32
CA GLU A 124 -15.64 -13.23 -0.34
C GLU A 124 -15.55 -11.83 0.28
N PRO A 125 -15.88 -10.75 -0.47
CA PRO A 125 -15.82 -9.38 0.04
C PRO A 125 -16.89 -9.08 1.09
#